data_AF-A0A3N5WZI8-F1
#
_entry.id   AF-A0A3N5WZI8-F1
#
_cell.length_a   1.000
_cell.length_b   1.000
_cell.length_c   1.000
_cell.angle_alpha   90.00
_cell.angle_beta   90.00
_cell.angle_gamma   90.00
#
_symmetry.space_group_name_H-M   'P 1'
#
loop_
_entity.id
_entity.type
_entity.pdbx_description
1 polymer ?
#
loop_
_entity_poly.entity_id
_entity_poly.type
_entity_poly.pdbx_seq_one_letter_code
_entity_poly.pdbx_strand_id
1 'polypeptide(L)' 'MTTAARLLDVNALVAGYKEPVVGPVSFRLTRGEILGLAGPNGSGKSTVLRAIIGRARIFSGTVERSEGVRAT' A
#
# COMPACT_ATOMS: atom_id res chain seq x y z
N MET A 1 1.14 13.24 -24.57
CA MET A 1 0.64 12.16 -23.68
C MET A 1 0.96 12.55 -22.26
N THR A 2 -0.04 12.96 -21.47
CA THR A 2 0.18 13.41 -20.10
C THR A 2 0.29 12.17 -19.21
N THR A 3 1.48 11.84 -18.71
CA THR A 3 1.64 10.77 -17.72
C THR A 3 0.79 11.11 -16.51
N ALA A 4 -0.21 10.27 -16.19
CA ALA A 4 -1.03 10.44 -15.00
C ALA A 4 -0.11 10.51 -13.77
N ALA A 5 -0.24 11.56 -12.97
CA ALA A 5 0.61 11.78 -11.81
C ALA A 5 0.49 10.60 -10.85
N ARG A 6 1.55 9.79 -10.70
CA ARG A 6 1.65 8.72 -9.71
C ARG A 6 1.46 9.32 -8.32
N LEU A 7 0.69 8.67 -7.45
CA LEU A 7 0.47 9.06 -6.05
C LEU A 7 1.04 8.05 -5.06
N LEU A 8 0.94 6.75 -5.38
CA LEU A 8 1.41 5.65 -4.56
C LEU A 8 1.97 4.54 -5.46
N ASP A 9 3.16 4.04 -5.13
CA ASP A 9 3.75 2.84 -5.71
C ASP A 9 4.04 1.84 -4.59
N VAL A 10 3.43 0.66 -4.66
CA VAL A 10 3.64 -0.44 -3.72
C VAL A 10 4.25 -1.59 -4.50
N ASN A 11 5.47 -1.99 -4.13
CA ASN A 11 6.20 -3.05 -4.83
C ASN A 11 6.52 -4.20 -3.87
N ALA A 12 6.00 -5.39 -4.17
CA ALA A 12 6.26 -6.65 -3.48
C ALA A 12 6.16 -6.53 -1.95
N LEU A 13 5.20 -5.72 -1.48
CA LEU A 13 5.05 -5.39 -0.07
C LEU A 13 4.67 -6.64 0.73
N VAL A 14 5.53 -6.98 1.69
CA VAL A 14 5.24 -7.94 2.76
C VAL A 14 5.18 -7.17 4.07
N ALA A 15 4.03 -7.21 4.75
CA ALA A 15 3.79 -6.39 5.93
C ALA A 15 3.09 -7.15 7.05
N GLY A 16 3.29 -6.68 8.28
CA GLY A 16 2.73 -7.28 9.47
C GLY A 16 3.09 -6.50 10.74
N TYR A 17 3.15 -7.21 11.87
CA TYR A 17 3.49 -6.60 13.17
C TYR A 17 4.69 -7.33 13.78
N LYS A 18 4.43 -8.43 14.50
CA LYS A 18 5.49 -9.33 15.00
C LYS A 18 6.05 -10.21 13.88
N GLU A 19 5.17 -10.69 13.02
CA GLU A 19 5.46 -11.53 11.85
C GLU A 19 4.69 -11.02 10.62
N PRO A 20 5.06 -11.44 9.40
CA PRO A 20 4.31 -11.15 8.19
C PRO A 20 2.84 -11.60 8.29
N VAL A 21 1.93 -10.72 7.91
CA VAL A 21 0.46 -10.98 7.90
C VAL A 21 -0.10 -10.93 6.48
N VAL A 22 0.51 -10.13 5.59
CA VAL A 22 0.06 -9.97 4.21
C VAL A 22 1.25 -9.82 3.27
N GLY A 23 1.09 -10.33 2.06
CA GLY A 23 2.02 -10.14 0.96
C GLY A 23 2.43 -11.43 0.26
N PRO A 24 3.23 -11.34 -0.81
CA PRO A 24 3.64 -10.08 -1.46
C PRO A 24 2.46 -9.41 -2.19
N VAL A 25 2.33 -8.08 -2.09
CA VAL A 25 1.33 -7.32 -2.85
C VAL A 25 2.00 -6.18 -3.62
N SER A 26 1.56 -5.98 -4.87
CA SER A 26 2.07 -4.92 -5.74
C SER A 26 0.90 -4.21 -6.40
N PHE A 27 0.89 -2.88 -6.34
CA PHE A 27 -0.06 -2.06 -7.06
C PHE A 27 0.42 -0.62 -7.15
N ARG A 28 -0.19 0.14 -8.06
CA ARG A 28 0.03 1.58 -8.21
C ARG A 28 -1.29 2.29 -8.12
N LEU A 29 -1.25 3.51 -7.59
CA LEU A 29 -2.37 4.44 -7.61
C LEU A 29 -1.91 5.74 -8.23
N THR A 30 -2.62 6.18 -9.25
CA THR A 30 -2.40 7.46 -9.93
C THR A 30 -3.54 8.44 -9.61
N ARG A 31 -3.31 9.71 -9.89
CA ARG A 31 -4.31 10.78 -9.65
C ARG A 31 -5.58 10.51 -10.46
N GLY A 32 -6.71 10.48 -9.75
CA GLY A 32 -8.04 10.25 -10.34
C GLY A 32 -8.49 8.79 -10.30
N GLU A 33 -7.62 7.85 -9.89
CA GLU A 33 -8.01 6.46 -9.69
C GLU A 33 -8.62 6.23 -8.30
N ILE A 34 -9.60 5.33 -8.23
CA ILE A 34 -10.15 4.80 -6.99
C ILE A 34 -9.77 3.31 -6.94
N LEU A 35 -8.93 2.94 -5.98
CA LEU A 35 -8.53 1.55 -5.77
C LEU A 35 -9.22 0.99 -4.51
N GLY A 36 -10.01 -0.07 -4.71
CA GLY A 36 -10.61 -0.83 -3.62
C GLY A 36 -9.76 -2.06 -3.27
N LEU A 37 -9.60 -2.34 -1.97
CA LEU A 37 -9.05 -3.61 -1.48
C LEU A 37 -10.20 -4.49 -1.00
N ALA A 38 -10.43 -5.62 -1.67
CA ALA A 38 -11.49 -6.57 -1.34
C ALA A 38 -10.93 -7.91 -0.83
N GLY A 39 -11.73 -8.62 -0.03
CA GLY A 39 -11.37 -9.93 0.52
C GLY A 39 -12.04 -10.20 1.88
N PRO A 40 -12.02 -11.45 2.37
CA PRO A 40 -12.64 -11.84 3.64
C PRO A 40 -11.98 -11.17 4.86
N ASN A 41 -12.68 -11.17 6.00
CA ASN A 41 -12.08 -10.69 7.26
C ASN A 41 -10.81 -11.48 7.59
N GLY A 42 -9.78 -10.79 8.09
CA GLY A 42 -8.47 -11.39 8.34
C GLY A 42 -7.51 -11.46 7.14
N SER A 43 -7.96 -11.15 5.91
CA SER A 43 -7.11 -11.23 4.69
C SER A 43 -5.97 -10.21 4.58
N GLY A 44 -5.69 -9.43 5.64
CA GLY A 44 -4.58 -8.47 5.65
C GLY A 44 -4.85 -7.09 5.02
N LYS A 45 -6.08 -6.78 4.56
CA LYS A 45 -6.42 -5.46 3.96
C LYS A 45 -6.01 -4.27 4.82
N SER A 46 -6.43 -4.26 6.09
CA SER A 46 -6.07 -3.19 7.02
C SER A 46 -4.57 -3.16 7.31
N THR A 47 -3.88 -4.29 7.21
CA THR A 47 -2.41 -4.34 7.34
C THR A 47 -1.73 -3.68 6.15
N VAL A 48 -2.20 -3.90 4.92
CA VAL A 48 -1.71 -3.17 3.72
C VAL A 48 -1.91 -1.67 3.89
N LEU A 49 -3.12 -1.24 4.27
CA LEU A 49 -3.42 0.18 4.50
C LEU A 49 -2.55 0.79 5.62
N ARG A 50 -2.34 0.06 6.71
CA ARG A 50 -1.47 0.50 7.82
C ARG A 50 -0.01 0.56 7.40
N ALA A 51 0.48 -0.38 6.59
CA ALA A 51 1.85 -0.36 6.08
C ALA A 51 2.11 0.87 5.21
N ILE A 52 1.16 1.21 4.33
CA ILE A 52 1.25 2.39 3.44
C ILE A 52 1.44 3.69 4.22
N ILE A 53 0.84 3.77 5.41
CA ILE A 53 0.85 4.97 6.26
C ILE A 53 1.86 4.87 7.41
N GLY A 54 2.75 3.87 7.38
CA GLY A 54 3.81 3.69 8.39
C GLY A 54 3.35 3.17 9.76
N ARG A 55 2.14 2.59 9.85
CA ARG A 55 1.54 2.02 11.07
C ARG A 55 1.61 0.49 11.15
N ALA A 56 2.25 -0.17 10.19
CA ALA A 56 2.59 -1.60 10.24
C ALA A 56 4.03 -1.80 9.77
N ARG A 57 4.70 -2.85 10.26
CA ARG A 57 6.07 -3.17 9.88
C ARG A 57 6.10 -3.70 8.45
N ILE A 58 6.99 -3.14 7.64
CA ILE A 58 7.35 -3.66 6.32
C ILE A 58 8.52 -4.64 6.53
N PHE A 59 8.32 -5.90 6.15
CA PHE A 59 9.36 -6.93 6.21
C PHE A 59 10.17 -6.99 4.91
N SER A 60 9.53 -6.73 3.77
CA SER A 60 10.17 -6.61 2.46
C SER A 60 9.31 -5.79 1.50
N GLY A 61 9.90 -5.41 0.36
CA GLY A 61 9.25 -4.56 -0.64
C GLY A 61 9.35 -3.07 -0.30
N THR A 62 8.66 -2.24 -1.08
CA THR A 62 8.69 -0.77 -0.94
C THR A 62 7.29 -0.16 -0.99
N VAL A 63 7.16 1.00 -0.34
CA VAL A 63 6.00 1.89 -0.44
C VAL A 63 6.54 3.29 -0.71
N GLU A 64 6.26 3.81 -1.90
CA GLU A 64 6.64 5.16 -2.31
C GLU A 64 5.39 6.02 -2.45
N ARG A 65 5.39 7.19 -1.79
CA ARG A 65 4.30 8.16 -1.85
C ARG A 65 4.81 9.43 -2.47
N SER A 66 4.02 10.02 -3.34
CA SER A 66 4.34 11.32 -3.95
C SER A 66 4.28 12.44 -2.91
N GLU A 67 5.04 13.50 -3.14
CA GLU A 67 5.01 14.68 -2.26
C GLU A 67 3.60 15.24 -2.11
N GLY A 68 3.26 15.63 -0.87
CA GLY A 68 1.94 16.16 -0.53
C GLY A 68 0.84 15.13 -0.28
N VAL A 69 1.09 13.83 -0.50
CA VAL A 69 0.14 12.77 -0.12
C VAL A 69 0.13 12.60 1.40
N ARG A 70 -0.97 12.98 2.03
CA ARG A 70 -1.20 12.82 3.47
C ARG A 70 -2.13 11.65 3.72
N ALA A 71 -1.81 10.86 4.73
CA ALA A 71 -2.72 9.89 5.31
C ALA A 71 -3.14 10.38 6.70
N THR A 72 -4.44 10.53 6.90
CA THR A 72 -5.05 10.87 8.19
C THR A 72 -5.39 9.59 8.94
#